data_AF-A0A8S2UB88-F1
#
_entry.id   AF-A0A8S2UB88-F1
#
_cell.length_a   1.000
_cell.length_b   1.000
_cell.length_c   1.000
_cell.angle_alpha   90.00
_cell.angle_beta   90.00
_cell.angle_gamma   90.00
#
_symmetry.space_group_name_H-M   'P 1'
#
loop_
_entity.id
_entity.type
_entity.pdbx_description
1 polymer ?
#
loop_
_entity_poly.entity_id
_entity_poly.type
_entity_poly.pdbx_seq_one_letter_code
_entity_poly.pdbx_strand_id
1 'polypeptide(L)' 'MLRNDAHNWIKCGIEYVDGIYYASAVVTVNGWSDWSVVPLSQNPNPLRLRVKREREAVHIEYAESENHPFTMMRLAYLPL' A
#
# COMPACT_ATOMS: atom_id res chain seq x y z
N MET A 1 5.46 6.91 0.92
CA MET A 1 6.47 5.83 1.02
C MET A 1 7.02 5.83 2.44
N LEU A 2 7.14 4.65 3.05
CA LEU A 2 7.92 4.44 4.28
C LEU A 2 9.27 3.84 3.88
N ARG A 3 10.38 4.37 4.39
CA ARG A 3 11.72 3.92 3.98
C ARG A 3 12.66 3.91 5.18
N ASN A 4 13.26 2.74 5.43
CA ASN A 4 14.36 2.62 6.37
C ASN A 4 15.69 2.83 5.65
N ASP A 5 15.92 2.05 4.59
CA ASP A 5 17.13 2.12 3.78
C ASP A 5 16.84 1.77 2.30
N ALA A 6 17.87 1.39 1.52
CA ALA A 6 17.73 1.01 0.11
C ALA A 6 17.11 -0.37 -0.11
N HIS A 7 17.22 -1.26 0.86
CA HIS A 7 16.77 -2.66 0.84
C HIS A 7 15.53 -2.91 1.70
N ASN A 8 15.11 -1.92 2.50
CA ASN A 8 14.00 -2.01 3.43
C ASN A 8 13.07 -0.79 3.28
N TRP A 9 11.96 -0.97 2.55
CA TRP A 9 11.00 0.10 2.27
C TRP A 9 9.62 -0.43 1.89
N ILE A 10 8.61 0.43 2.02
CA ILE A 10 7.23 0.18 1.60
C ILE A 10 6.73 1.37 0.76
N LYS A 11 6.22 1.10 -0.44
CA LYS A 11 5.37 2.05 -1.18
C LYS A 11 3.93 1.54 -1.20
N CYS A 12 2.99 2.45 -1.14
CA CYS A 12 1.57 2.16 -1.38
C CYS A 12 0.94 3.36 -2.09
N GLY A 13 -0.06 3.10 -2.92
CA GLY A 13 -0.58 4.09 -3.86
C GLY A 13 -1.53 3.50 -4.89
N ILE A 14 -1.79 4.31 -5.92
CA ILE A 14 -2.45 3.87 -7.15
C ILE A 14 -1.35 3.39 -8.11
N GLU A 15 -1.55 2.23 -8.75
CA GLU A 15 -0.79 1.83 -9.93
C GLU A 15 -1.76 1.53 -11.08
N TYR A 16 -1.50 2.08 -12.27
CA TYR A 16 -2.30 1.83 -13.46
C TYR A 16 -1.57 0.83 -14.36
N VAL A 17 -2.13 -0.37 -14.50
CA VAL A 17 -1.51 -1.50 -15.21
C VAL A 17 -2.56 -2.15 -16.09
N ASP A 18 -2.22 -2.36 -17.36
CA ASP A 18 -3.08 -3.03 -18.36
C ASP A 18 -4.52 -2.50 -18.42
N GLY A 19 -4.69 -1.18 -18.29
CA GLY A 19 -6.00 -0.54 -18.36
C GLY A 19 -6.76 -0.47 -17.03
N ILE A 20 -6.22 -1.05 -15.96
CA ILE A 20 -6.88 -1.19 -14.65
C ILE A 20 -6.15 -0.33 -13.61
N TYR A 21 -6.92 0.40 -12.80
CA TYR A 21 -6.40 1.09 -11.62
C TYR A 21 -6.35 0.10 -10.45
N TYR A 22 -5.21 0.04 -9.76
CA TYR A 22 -5.03 -0.80 -8.59
C TYR A 22 -4.69 0.04 -7.37
N ALA A 23 -5.33 -0.25 -6.24
CA ALA A 23 -4.76 0.10 -4.95
C ALA A 23 -3.66 -0.92 -4.66
N SER A 24 -2.43 -0.43 -4.55
CA SER A 24 -1.21 -1.24 -4.61
C SER A 24 -0.34 -0.98 -3.39
N ALA A 25 0.35 -2.03 -2.92
CA ALA A 25 1.43 -1.93 -1.96
C ALA A 25 2.59 -2.86 -2.37
N VAL A 26 3.81 -2.32 -2.37
CA VAL A 26 5.05 -3.09 -2.53
C VAL A 26 5.86 -2.97 -1.26
N VAL A 27 6.20 -4.12 -0.69
CA VAL A 27 7.04 -4.25 0.51
C VAL A 27 8.36 -4.84 0.06
N THR A 28 9.45 -4.18 0.41
CA THR A 28 10.80 -4.65 0.15
C THR A 28 11.51 -4.85 1.47
N VAL A 29 11.97 -6.08 1.73
CA VAL A 29 12.73 -6.45 2.93
C VAL A 29 13.97 -7.23 2.50
N ASN A 30 15.14 -6.83 2.97
CA ASN A 30 16.43 -7.42 2.57
C ASN A 30 16.62 -7.48 1.04
N GLY A 31 16.08 -6.48 0.32
CA GLY A 31 16.16 -6.39 -1.14
C GLY A 31 15.17 -7.25 -1.92
N TRP A 32 14.31 -8.03 -1.24
CA TRP A 32 13.26 -8.82 -1.87
C TRP A 32 11.95 -8.07 -1.81
N SER A 33 11.37 -7.81 -2.98
CA SER A 33 10.08 -7.14 -3.10
C SER A 33 8.96 -8.16 -3.27
N ASP A 34 7.87 -7.97 -2.54
CA ASP A 34 6.59 -8.59 -2.85
C ASP A 34 5.51 -7.52 -3.07
N TRP A 35 4.47 -7.91 -3.81
CA TRP A 35 3.48 -6.99 -4.35
C TRP A 35 2.07 -7.50 -4.05
N SER A 36 1.23 -6.63 -3.50
CA SER A 36 -0.20 -6.85 -3.33
C SER A 36 -0.98 -5.78 -4.06
N VAL A 37 -2.01 -6.21 -4.81
CA VAL A 37 -2.92 -5.31 -5.53
C VAL A 37 -4.37 -5.65 -5.27
N VAL A 38 -5.20 -4.61 -5.25
CA VAL A 38 -6.65 -4.72 -5.29
C VAL A 38 -7.16 -3.90 -6.48
N PRO A 39 -7.88 -4.51 -7.45
CA PRO A 39 -8.43 -3.77 -8.58
C PRO A 39 -9.48 -2.78 -8.08
N LEU A 40 -9.46 -1.58 -8.65
CA LEU A 40 -10.43 -0.53 -8.40
C LEU A 40 -11.42 -0.46 -9.56
N SER A 41 -12.66 -0.09 -9.24
CA SER A 41 -13.75 -0.02 -10.22
C SER A 41 -13.55 1.11 -11.25
N GLN A 42 -12.88 2.18 -10.85
CA GLN A 42 -12.62 3.39 -11.65
C GLN A 42 -11.39 4.12 -11.10
N ASN A 43 -11.00 5.23 -11.74
CA ASN A 43 -9.95 6.10 -11.24
C ASN A 43 -10.38 6.72 -9.88
N PRO A 44 -9.71 6.38 -8.76
CA PRO A 44 -10.06 6.97 -7.46
C PRO A 44 -9.54 8.41 -7.37
N ASN A 45 -10.44 9.38 -7.18
CA ASN A 45 -10.06 10.78 -7.00
C ASN A 45 -10.83 11.41 -5.82
N PRO A 46 -10.28 11.40 -4.59
CA PRO A 46 -8.97 10.88 -4.18
C PRO A 46 -9.01 9.40 -3.74
N LEU A 47 -7.91 8.65 -3.95
CA LEU A 47 -7.62 7.45 -3.15
C LEU A 47 -7.11 7.89 -1.77
N ARG A 48 -7.73 7.40 -0.71
CA ARG A 48 -7.29 7.67 0.67
C ARG A 48 -6.51 6.47 1.17
N LEU A 49 -5.35 6.72 1.78
CA LEU A 49 -4.49 5.71 2.36
C LEU A 49 -4.33 5.97 3.85
N ARG A 50 -4.42 4.91 4.66
CA ARG A 50 -4.03 4.95 6.06
C ARG A 50 -2.89 3.98 6.27
N VAL A 51 -1.80 4.47 6.84
CA VAL A 51 -0.61 3.67 7.17
C VAL A 51 -0.34 3.78 8.66
N LYS A 52 -0.44 2.67 9.37
CA LYS A 52 -0.20 2.59 10.82
C LYS A 52 0.99 1.68 11.08
N ARG A 53 1.99 2.17 11.79
CA ARG A 53 3.14 1.36 12.24
C ARG A 53 2.98 1.03 13.73
N GLU A 54 3.11 -0.23 14.07
CA GLU A 54 3.17 -0.75 15.44
C GLU A 54 4.40 -1.64 15.56
N ARG A 55 5.48 -1.09 16.15
CA ARG A 55 6.81 -1.69 16.12
C ARG A 55 7.23 -2.02 14.67
N GLU A 56 7.59 -3.27 14.37
CA GLU A 56 7.98 -3.70 13.02
C GLU A 56 6.78 -3.97 12.10
N ALA A 57 5.56 -4.02 12.64
CA ALA A 57 4.36 -4.23 11.84
C ALA A 57 3.88 -2.92 11.21
N VAL A 58 3.51 -2.98 9.93
CA VAL A 58 2.91 -1.88 9.17
C VAL A 58 1.57 -2.35 8.60
N HIS A 59 0.50 -1.70 9.02
CA HIS A 59 -0.84 -1.87 8.47
C HIS A 59 -1.08 -0.82 7.39
N ILE A 60 -1.56 -1.23 6.24
CA ILE A 60 -1.94 -0.38 5.10
C ILE A 60 -3.40 -0.63 4.80
N GLU A 61 -4.19 0.42 4.87
CA GLU A 61 -5.61 0.44 4.53
C GLU A 61 -5.88 1.47 3.44
N TYR A 62 -6.93 1.26 2.65
CA TYR A 62 -7.35 2.20 1.61
C TYR A 62 -8.86 2.45 1.65
N ALA A 63 -9.29 3.58 1.09
CA ALA A 63 -10.69 3.89 0.80
C ALA A 63 -10.80 4.60 -0.56
N GLU A 64 -11.77 4.19 -1.38
CA GLU A 64 -11.96 4.70 -2.75
C GLU A 64 -12.55 6.11 -2.83
N SER A 65 -13.14 6.61 -1.74
CA SER A 65 -13.56 8.02 -1.61
C SER A 65 -13.74 8.42 -0.13
N GLU A 66 -14.11 9.68 0.12
CA GLU A 66 -14.37 10.20 1.48
C GLU A 66 -15.45 9.41 2.24
N ASN A 67 -16.48 8.93 1.52
CA ASN A 67 -17.63 8.22 2.10
C ASN A 67 -17.42 6.71 2.20
N HIS A 68 -16.33 6.16 1.66
CA HIS A 68 -16.03 4.74 1.79
C HIS A 68 -15.28 4.43 3.08
N PRO A 69 -15.58 3.30 3.75
CA PRO A 69 -14.80 2.85 4.88
C PRO A 69 -13.38 2.44 4.45
N PHE A 70 -12.44 2.51 5.39
CA PHE A 70 -11.11 1.95 5.17
C PHE A 70 -11.18 0.42 5.15
N THR A 71 -10.54 -0.18 4.16
CA THR A 71 -10.39 -1.62 4.01
C THR A 71 -8.91 -1.98 4.08
N MET A 72 -8.58 -3.05 4.82
CA MET A 72 -7.20 -3.53 4.95
C MET A 72 -6.69 -4.08 3.61
N MET A 73 -5.53 -3.58 3.16
CA MET A 73 -4.83 -4.03 1.96
C MET A 73 -3.64 -4.90 2.30
N ARG A 74 -2.90 -4.52 3.35
CA ARG A 74 -1.62 -5.16 3.68
C ARG A 74 -1.36 -5.06 5.19
N LEU A 75 -0.88 -6.15 5.77
CA LEU A 75 -0.12 -6.16 7.01
C LEU A 75 1.28 -6.70 6.68
N ALA A 76 2.31 -5.93 6.98
CA ALA A 76 3.67 -6.25 6.56
C ALA A 76 4.69 -6.03 7.68
N TYR A 77 5.76 -6.82 7.63
CA TYR A 77 6.98 -6.58 8.40
C TYR A 77 7.84 -5.52 7.71
N LEU A 78 8.34 -4.55 8.46
CA LEU A 78 9.37 -3.61 8.03
C LEU A 78 10.37 -3.43 9.18
N PRO A 79 11.63 -3.89 9.04
CA PRO A 79 12.64 -3.77 10.08
C PRO A 79 12.90 -2.31 10.45
N LEU A 80 13.42 -2.10 11.66
CA LEU A 80 14.00 -0.84 12.11
C LEU A 80 15.39 -0.65 11.52
#